data_AF-A0A7Y3N5D8-F1
#
_entry.id   AF-A0A7Y3N5D8-F1
#
_cell.length_a   1.000
_cell.length_b   1.000
_cell.length_c   1.000
_cell.angle_alpha   90.00
_cell.angle_beta   90.00
_cell.angle_gamma   90.00
#
_symmetry.space_group_name_H-M   'P 1'
#
loop_
_entity.id
_entity.type
_entity.pdbx_description
1 polymer ?
#
loop_
_entity_poly.entity_id
_entity_poly.type
_entity_poly.pdbx_seq_one_letter_code
_entity_poly.pdbx_strand_id
1 'polypeptide(L)'
;MNLKRIIGLVILVVGIIATGMGFHYKGQLESAKGEVGMLSKPFSKNPFGEKAGSMMEAKIGEYDVPVAVMLYGGIALIVVGGGMLVCCRCKKKRK
;
A
#
# COMPACT_ATOMS: atom_id res chain seq x y z
N MET A 1 -9.93 -31.02 -4.20
CA MET A 1 -8.83 -30.02 -4.30
C MET A 1 -8.19 -29.87 -2.93
N ASN A 2 -6.86 -29.92 -2.81
CA ASN A 2 -6.20 -29.87 -1.50
C ASN A 2 -6.39 -28.49 -0.87
N LEU A 3 -6.97 -28.43 0.34
CA LEU A 3 -7.27 -27.22 1.12
C LEU A 3 -6.12 -26.20 1.14
N LYS A 4 -4.87 -26.67 1.23
CA LYS A 4 -3.64 -25.85 1.21
C LYS A 4 -3.49 -25.01 -0.07
N ARG A 5 -3.97 -25.52 -1.20
CA ARG A 5 -3.93 -24.82 -2.49
C ARG A 5 -4.97 -23.71 -2.57
N ILE A 6 -6.13 -23.91 -1.92
CA ILE A 6 -7.19 -22.89 -1.82
C ILE A 6 -6.70 -21.77 -0.91
N ILE A 7 -6.15 -22.10 0.27
CA ILE A 7 -5.60 -21.12 1.21
C ILE A 7 -4.51 -20.26 0.56
N GLY A 8 -3.56 -20.89 -0.15
CA GLY A 8 -2.50 -20.14 -0.85
C GLY A 8 -3.04 -19.22 -1.95
N LEU A 9 -4.11 -19.62 -2.63
CA LEU A 9 -4.75 -18.81 -3.68
C LEU A 9 -5.50 -17.63 -3.07
N VAL A 10 -6.20 -17.82 -1.95
CA VAL A 10 -6.86 -16.75 -1.20
C VAL A 10 -5.84 -15.72 -0.72
N ILE A 11 -4.72 -16.16 -0.11
CA ILE A 11 -3.65 -15.26 0.35
C ILE A 11 -3.08 -14.45 -0.81
N LEU A 12 -2.87 -15.07 -1.97
CA LEU A 12 -2.33 -14.41 -3.15
C LEU A 12 -3.31 -13.36 -3.70
N VAL A 13 -4.61 -13.67 -3.76
CA VAL A 13 -5.65 -12.71 -4.19
C VAL A 13 -5.72 -11.52 -3.23
N VAL A 14 -5.71 -11.77 -1.92
CA VAL A 14 -5.69 -10.70 -0.91
C VAL A 14 -4.45 -9.83 -1.05
N GLY A 15 -3.28 -10.43 -1.30
CA GLY A 15 -2.05 -9.70 -1.55
C GLY A 15 -2.12 -8.79 -2.78
N ILE A 16 -2.64 -9.30 -3.91
CA ILE A 16 -2.83 -8.50 -5.14
C ILE A 16 -3.75 -7.31 -4.89
N ILE A 17 -4.87 -7.53 -4.22
CA ILE A 17 -5.84 -6.48 -3.90
C ILE A 17 -5.21 -5.43 -2.98
N ALA A 18 -4.51 -5.86 -1.94
CA ALA A 18 -3.83 -4.96 -0.99
C ALA A 18 -2.74 -4.12 -1.66
N THR A 19 -1.92 -4.72 -2.52
CA THR A 19 -0.90 -3.99 -3.29
C THR A 19 -1.53 -3.00 -4.27
N GLY A 20 -2.59 -3.41 -4.99
CA GLY A 20 -3.31 -2.53 -5.91
C GLY A 20 -3.93 -1.32 -5.21
N MET A 21 -4.60 -1.53 -4.08
CA MET A 21 -5.11 -0.45 -3.24
C MET A 21 -3.98 0.45 -2.72
N GLY A 22 -2.87 -0.14 -2.27
CA GLY A 22 -1.70 0.62 -1.81
C GLY A 22 -1.13 1.56 -2.87
N PHE A 23 -1.04 1.13 -4.14
CA PHE A 23 -0.64 2.01 -5.25
C PHE A 23 -1.64 3.14 -5.49
N HIS A 24 -2.94 2.84 -5.46
CA HIS A 24 -3.98 3.84 -5.65
C HIS A 24 -3.95 4.91 -4.55
N TYR A 25 -3.84 4.51 -3.28
CA TYR A 25 -3.72 5.44 -2.16
C TYR A 25 -2.42 6.23 -2.18
N LYS A 26 -1.30 5.61 -2.56
CA LYS A 26 -0.02 6.33 -2.74
C LYS A 26 -0.15 7.46 -3.76
N GLY A 27 -0.80 7.19 -4.90
CA GLY A 27 -1.05 8.21 -5.93
C GLY A 27 -1.90 9.36 -5.42
N GLN A 28 -2.99 9.06 -4.70
CA GLN A 28 -3.81 10.13 -4.08
C GLN A 28 -3.04 10.92 -3.03
N LEU A 29 -2.17 10.26 -2.26
CA LEU A 29 -1.38 10.92 -1.22
C LEU A 29 -0.34 11.87 -1.83
N GLU A 30 0.34 11.44 -2.90
CA GLU A 30 1.30 12.28 -3.63
C GLU A 30 0.59 13.48 -4.29
N SER A 31 -0.59 13.28 -4.88
CA SER A 31 -1.41 14.37 -5.41
C SER A 31 -1.85 15.34 -4.31
N ALA A 32 -2.32 14.84 -3.16
CA ALA A 32 -2.73 15.67 -2.03
C ALA A 32 -1.56 16.48 -1.46
N LYS A 33 -0.38 15.88 -1.33
CA LYS A 33 0.85 16.61 -0.95
C LYS A 33 1.21 17.68 -1.98
N GLY A 34 1.07 17.38 -3.27
CA GLY A 34 1.29 18.33 -4.36
C GLY A 34 0.33 19.52 -4.32
N GLU A 35 -0.95 19.27 -4.10
CA GLU A 35 -1.98 20.31 -3.99
C GLU A 35 -1.80 21.17 -2.72
N VAL A 36 -1.54 20.54 -1.57
CA VAL A 36 -1.25 21.27 -0.33
C VAL A 36 0.02 22.11 -0.49
N GLY A 37 1.07 21.58 -1.13
CA GLY A 37 2.29 22.33 -1.43
C GLY A 37 2.07 23.49 -2.41
N MET A 38 1.16 23.35 -3.39
CA MET A 38 0.80 24.43 -4.30
C MET A 38 -0.05 25.52 -3.62
N LEU A 39 -0.93 25.14 -2.70
CA LEU A 39 -1.78 26.07 -1.95
C LEU A 39 -1.00 26.74 -0.80
N SER A 40 -0.09 26.05 -0.13
CA SER A 40 0.66 26.59 1.00
C SER A 40 1.77 27.56 0.58
N LYS A 41 2.43 27.34 -0.56
CA LYS A 41 3.49 28.21 -1.10
C LYS A 41 3.12 29.70 -1.22
N PRO A 42 1.97 30.10 -1.80
CA PRO A 42 1.58 31.51 -1.88
C PRO A 42 1.20 32.12 -0.52
N PHE A 43 0.75 31.31 0.45
CA PHE A 43 0.39 31.78 1.80
C PHE A 43 1.50 31.59 2.85
N SER A 44 2.66 31.09 2.45
CA SER A 44 3.83 30.82 3.31
C SER A 44 4.39 32.07 3.99
N LYS A 45 4.10 33.27 3.48
CA LYS A 45 4.49 34.54 4.10
C LYS A 45 3.60 34.94 5.29
N ASN A 46 2.42 34.32 5.44
CA ASN A 46 1.51 34.58 6.56
C ASN A 46 1.62 33.44 7.59
N PRO A 47 1.77 33.76 8.89
CA PRO A 47 1.94 32.75 9.94
C PRO A 47 0.74 31.79 10.06
N PHE A 48 -0.47 32.23 9.67
CA PHE A 48 -1.64 31.37 9.58
C PHE A 48 -1.58 30.38 8.40
N GLY A 49 -1.03 30.81 7.26
CA GLY A 49 -0.87 29.97 6.07
C GLY A 49 0.21 28.92 6.26
N GLU A 50 1.33 29.29 6.88
CA GLU A 50 2.42 28.38 7.25
C GLU A 50 1.94 27.32 8.26
N LYS A 51 1.17 27.73 9.27
CA LYS A 51 0.61 26.82 10.28
C LYS A 51 -0.45 25.88 9.69
N ALA A 52 -1.29 26.37 8.77
CA ALA A 52 -2.27 25.54 8.08
C ALA A 52 -1.60 24.53 7.13
N GLY A 53 -0.60 24.97 6.36
CA GLY A 53 0.16 24.11 5.46
C GLY A 53 0.91 22.99 6.19
N SER A 54 1.62 23.33 7.27
CA SER A 54 2.35 22.34 8.07
C SER A 54 1.42 21.35 8.80
N MET A 55 0.24 21.80 9.27
CA MET A 55 -0.76 20.91 9.88
C MET A 55 -1.37 19.95 8.84
N MET A 56 -1.61 20.41 7.61
CA MET A 56 -2.10 19.56 6.53
C MET A 56 -1.03 18.57 6.06
N GLU A 57 0.22 19.00 5.89
CA GLU A 57 1.33 18.09 5.56
C GLU A 57 1.54 17.03 6.65
N ALA A 58 1.48 17.41 7.93
CA ALA A 58 1.60 16.48 9.04
C ALA A 58 0.47 15.44 9.03
N LYS A 59 -0.77 15.87 8.79
CA LYS A 59 -1.93 14.98 8.69
C LYS A 59 -1.84 14.04 7.49
N ILE A 60 -1.36 14.52 6.35
CA ILE A 60 -1.17 13.67 5.17
C ILE A 60 -0.01 12.69 5.39
N GLY A 61 1.06 13.11 6.08
CA GLY A 61 2.20 12.27 6.45
C GLY A 61 1.84 11.09 7.35
N GLU A 62 0.82 11.21 8.22
CA GLU A 62 0.31 10.10 9.02
C GLU A 62 -0.20 8.92 8.17
N TYR A 63 -0.61 9.18 6.92
CA TYR A 63 -1.09 8.15 6.00
C TYR A 63 0.02 7.49 5.17
N ASP A 64 1.25 8.04 5.14
CA ASP A 64 2.37 7.40 4.42
C ASP A 64 2.68 6.01 4.98
N VAL A 65 2.72 5.89 6.31
CA VAL A 65 3.06 4.65 7.01
C VAL A 65 2.04 3.54 6.72
N PRO A 66 0.72 3.72 6.91
CA PRO A 66 -0.25 2.68 6.59
C PRO A 66 -0.30 2.33 5.09
N VAL A 67 -0.10 3.31 4.20
CA VAL A 67 -0.01 3.05 2.75
C VAL A 67 1.23 2.22 2.42
N ALA A 68 2.39 2.52 3.02
CA ALA A 68 3.60 1.74 2.87
C ALA A 68 3.42 0.32 3.41
N VAL A 69 2.80 0.16 4.58
CA VAL A 69 2.49 -1.15 5.17
C VAL A 69 1.56 -1.96 4.25
N MET A 70 0.54 -1.34 3.65
CA MET A 70 -0.32 -2.02 2.67
C MET A 70 0.46 -2.47 1.42
N LEU A 71 1.34 -1.62 0.91
CA LEU A 71 2.18 -1.92 -0.27
C LEU A 71 3.14 -3.08 0.00
N TYR A 72 4.00 -2.94 1.02
CA TYR A 72 5.00 -3.96 1.36
C TYR A 72 4.37 -5.23 1.93
N GLY A 73 3.32 -5.09 2.74
CA GLY A 73 2.55 -6.21 3.26
C GLY A 73 1.84 -6.99 2.16
N GLY A 74 1.24 -6.30 1.18
CA GLY A 74 0.64 -6.93 0.01
C GLY A 74 1.66 -7.71 -0.82
N ILE A 75 2.84 -7.13 -1.08
CA ILE A 75 3.93 -7.82 -1.80
C ILE A 75 4.38 -9.08 -1.05
N ALA A 76 4.55 -9.00 0.27
CA ALA A 76 4.92 -10.15 1.09
C ALA A 76 3.87 -11.27 1.00
N LEU A 77 2.58 -10.93 1.04
CA LEU A 77 1.48 -11.90 0.88
C LEU A 77 1.48 -12.55 -0.50
N ILE A 78 1.77 -11.80 -1.57
CA ILE A 78 1.89 -12.35 -2.93
C ILE A 78 3.04 -13.37 -2.99
N VAL A 79 4.21 -13.06 -2.42
CA VAL A 79 5.38 -13.95 -2.41
C VAL A 79 5.08 -15.23 -1.62
N VAL A 80 4.48 -15.10 -0.43
CA VAL A 80 4.13 -16.26 0.41
C VAL A 80 3.04 -17.12 -0.24
N GLY A 81 1.97 -16.51 -0.75
CA GLY A 81 0.89 -17.21 -1.45
C GLY A 81 1.37 -17.91 -2.72
N GLY A 82 2.22 -17.24 -3.51
CA GLY A 82 2.85 -17.80 -4.70
C GLY A 82 3.79 -18.96 -4.38
N GLY A 83 4.65 -18.79 -3.37
CA GLY A 83 5.56 -19.84 -2.89
C GLY A 83 4.81 -21.10 -2.41
N MET A 84 3.72 -20.93 -1.66
CA MET A 84 2.87 -22.04 -1.23
C MET A 84 2.23 -22.77 -2.41
N LEU A 85 1.78 -22.05 -3.44
CA LEU A 85 1.21 -22.63 -4.65
C LEU A 85 2.24 -23.44 -5.44
N VAL A 86 3.47 -22.94 -5.59
CA VAL A 86 4.57 -23.63 -6.30
C VAL A 86 5.02 -24.89 -5.53
N CYS A 87 5.29 -24.77 -4.22
CA CYS A 87 5.66 -25.92 -3.37
C CYS A 87 4.60 -27.03 -3.38
N CYS A 88 3.31 -26.66 -3.36
CA CYS A 88 2.22 -27.63 -3.47
C CYS A 88 2.16 -28.34 -4.84
N ARG A 89 2.56 -27.68 -5.94
CA ARG A 89 2.68 -28.33 -7.26
C ARG A 89 3.88 -29.27 -7.32
N CYS A 90 5.02 -28.90 -6.74
CA CYS A 90 6.21 -29.76 -6.67
C CYS A 90 5.98 -31.05 -5.89
N LYS A 91 5.24 -31.00 -4.76
CA LYS A 91 4.87 -32.22 -4.01
C LYS A 91 3.92 -33.15 -4.78
N LYS A 92 3.05 -32.61 -5.64
CA LYS A 92 2.10 -33.42 -6.41
C LYS A 92 2.75 -34.15 -7.59
N LYS A 93 3.88 -33.67 -8.12
CA LYS A 93 4.65 -34.33 -9.19
C LYS A 93 5.59 -35.46 -8.69
N ARG A 94 5.83 -35.56 -7.39
CA ARG A 94 6.70 -36.59 -6.78
C ARG A 94 5.94 -37.81 -6.22
N LYS A 95 4.62 -37.86 -6.37
CA LYS A 95 3.78 -39.03 -6.12
C LYS A 95 3.26 -39.54 -7.45
#